data_AF-A0A1V5XQ59-F1
#
_entry.id   AF-A0A1V5XQ59-F1
#
_cell.length_a   1.000
_cell.length_b   1.000
_cell.length_c   1.000
_cell.angle_alpha   90.00
_cell.angle_beta   90.00
_cell.angle_gamma   90.00
#
_symmetry.space_group_name_H-M   'P 1'
#
loop_
_entity.id
_entity.type
_entity.pdbx_description
1 polymer ?
#
loop_
_entity_poly.entity_id
_entity_poly.type
_entity_poly.pdbx_seq_one_letter_code
_entity_poly.pdbx_strand_id
1 'polypeptide(L)'
;MVRIALTTSLAALSLGIAAAPALADQPQSVVVIVDDDDDDGNFEPDLLQNKAIPPPDLVELPNLSAFSGKPIPSTDAVRFVHQGKPLAVGTPLPSRDVRLQALVPGQHVVTFASHPLHVRAIRIMALDGASKPVSFTSSHASFQRTPPDRIDDVTRPHGDPDALRFVLVGMKRDLPEHVRIDSRAQDGTLVDTLQRAKLVDVPCPPGTARELHCRSTWPVRVVSDPMDQSHPLVVDRSVRAVLGGGLVVRVGDLAQQIRVGGPRSTRYGPIQRLKGNLRITVPRTWPGGVPVLDSDSAAAMDMAREQFAGASAIWAQCGVTFGEPGPDTIRLLDPPPPFLLAIGCGLGLPASGGVVRFSIEDQSLQVPVPAGFSPEQAARRIAREIEAMGFRVTRSSNARIGPGALPEVDLMVFRQDGTPAHLASVQGEPLTTDPTLAVCVGRVDFAQGLRHFLDLDSMTGTVEERTLLKWFDDRDPRTLDAVFIPAFGRGGGRIGESFIGTDRSTLRNMVLVDRVGLSASNASHTLAHELGHVLLDVPGHPDDYGLDTPTLLMDSDAANASSFGPRRLRIEDCERMWQQSGPRAPVALLRPWPFQPLSK
;
A
#
# COMPACT_ATOMS: atom_id res chain seq x y z
N MET A 1 -68.00 -56.79 3.07
CA MET A 1 -67.41 -56.55 1.73
C MET A 1 -66.11 -55.81 1.99
N VAL A 2 -64.90 -56.33 1.80
CA VAL A 2 -64.32 -57.09 0.70
C VAL A 2 -63.26 -58.05 1.27
N ARG A 3 -63.22 -59.28 0.75
CA ARG A 3 -62.19 -60.29 1.00
C ARG A 3 -60.98 -60.03 0.10
N ILE A 4 -59.75 -60.06 0.63
CA ILE A 4 -58.59 -60.51 -0.13
C ILE A 4 -57.72 -61.38 0.78
N ALA A 5 -57.55 -62.63 0.36
CA ALA A 5 -56.71 -63.65 0.97
C ALA A 5 -55.26 -63.48 0.48
N LEU A 6 -54.27 -63.67 1.36
CA LEU A 6 -52.91 -63.97 0.94
C LEU A 6 -52.44 -65.27 1.60
N THR A 7 -52.08 -66.18 0.72
CA THR A 7 -51.59 -67.54 0.93
C THR A 7 -50.15 -67.58 1.42
N THR A 8 -49.88 -68.55 2.29
CA THR A 8 -48.57 -69.03 2.70
C THR A 8 -47.85 -69.75 1.55
N SER A 9 -46.54 -69.55 1.41
CA SER A 9 -45.63 -70.50 0.75
C SER A 9 -44.22 -70.37 1.34
N LEU A 10 -43.82 -71.44 2.03
CA LEU A 10 -42.46 -71.75 2.45
C LEU A 10 -41.68 -72.23 1.22
N ALA A 11 -40.57 -71.59 0.88
CA ALA A 11 -39.55 -72.14 -0.01
C ALA A 11 -38.18 -71.86 0.59
N ALA A 12 -37.50 -72.93 1.02
CA ALA A 12 -36.11 -72.90 1.42
C ALA A 12 -35.23 -72.73 0.19
N LEU A 13 -34.45 -71.64 0.13
CA LEU A 13 -33.38 -71.46 -0.85
C LEU A 13 -32.04 -71.39 -0.10
N SER A 14 -31.18 -72.33 -0.41
CA SER A 14 -29.79 -72.48 0.01
C SER A 14 -28.98 -71.24 -0.36
N LEU A 15 -28.40 -70.57 0.65
CA LEU A 15 -27.39 -69.53 0.46
C LEU A 15 -26.11 -70.17 -0.12
N GLY A 16 -25.89 -70.01 -1.42
CA GLY A 16 -24.56 -70.04 -2.00
C GLY A 16 -23.83 -68.76 -1.65
N ILE A 17 -22.80 -68.85 -0.81
CA ILE A 17 -21.84 -67.77 -0.57
C ILE A 17 -21.04 -67.60 -1.87
N ALA A 18 -21.51 -66.73 -2.75
CA ALA A 18 -20.68 -66.20 -3.83
C ALA A 18 -19.65 -65.29 -3.17
N ALA A 19 -18.39 -65.74 -3.12
CA ALA A 19 -17.27 -64.87 -2.82
C ALA A 19 -17.32 -63.69 -3.80
N ALA A 20 -17.43 -62.48 -3.26
CA ALA A 20 -17.26 -61.27 -4.05
C ALA A 20 -15.92 -61.37 -4.79
N PRO A 21 -15.85 -61.03 -6.09
CA PRO A 21 -14.56 -60.92 -6.75
C PRO A 21 -13.71 -59.93 -5.95
N ALA A 22 -12.48 -60.31 -5.62
CA ALA A 22 -11.50 -59.40 -5.05
C ALA A 22 -11.49 -58.13 -5.90
N LEU A 23 -11.78 -56.98 -5.29
CA LEU A 23 -11.58 -55.69 -5.93
C LEU A 23 -10.12 -55.66 -6.39
N ALA A 24 -9.93 -55.83 -7.69
CA ALA A 24 -8.65 -55.66 -8.34
C ALA A 24 -8.12 -54.27 -7.95
N ASP A 25 -6.88 -54.29 -7.47
CA ASP A 25 -6.01 -53.18 -7.14
C ASP A 25 -6.22 -52.01 -8.13
N GLN A 26 -7.06 -51.03 -7.76
CA GLN A 26 -7.24 -49.86 -8.61
C GLN A 26 -5.90 -49.13 -8.66
N PRO A 27 -5.38 -48.79 -9.86
CA PRO A 27 -4.13 -48.08 -9.99
C PRO A 27 -4.20 -46.79 -9.16
N GLN A 28 -3.32 -46.69 -8.16
CA GLN A 28 -3.31 -45.57 -7.24
C GLN A 28 -2.92 -44.31 -8.00
N SER A 29 -3.87 -43.39 -8.16
CA SER A 29 -3.67 -42.14 -8.87
C SER A 29 -3.70 -40.96 -7.90
N VAL A 30 -2.70 -40.08 -8.00
CA VAL A 30 -2.60 -38.85 -7.22
C VAL A 30 -2.44 -37.66 -8.15
N VAL A 31 -3.10 -36.56 -7.83
CA VAL A 31 -2.94 -35.28 -8.55
C VAL A 31 -2.03 -34.38 -7.73
N VAL A 32 -1.07 -33.74 -8.37
CA VAL A 32 -0.07 -32.86 -7.77
C VAL A 32 0.10 -31.59 -8.61
N ILE A 33 0.59 -30.52 -8.01
CA ILE A 33 1.01 -29.31 -8.73
C ILE A 33 2.54 -29.31 -8.93
N VAL A 34 2.99 -28.71 -10.03
CA VAL A 34 4.41 -28.36 -10.22
C VAL A 34 4.72 -27.13 -9.37
N ASP A 35 5.64 -27.30 -8.43
CA ASP A 35 5.92 -26.37 -7.34
C ASP A 35 6.93 -25.28 -7.76
N ASP A 36 6.48 -24.40 -8.67
CA ASP A 36 7.28 -23.35 -9.32
C ASP A 36 7.34 -22.03 -8.49
N ASP A 37 6.79 -21.96 -7.27
CA ASP A 37 6.76 -20.75 -6.43
C ASP A 37 7.92 -20.66 -5.41
N ASP A 38 7.88 -19.61 -4.58
CA ASP A 38 8.90 -19.21 -3.60
C ASP A 38 8.19 -18.61 -2.37
N ASP A 39 7.57 -19.49 -1.57
CA ASP A 39 6.81 -19.07 -0.41
C ASP A 39 7.71 -18.58 0.75
N ASP A 40 8.96 -19.06 0.80
CA ASP A 40 9.97 -18.75 1.80
C ASP A 40 10.77 -17.48 1.45
N GLY A 41 10.65 -17.00 0.21
CA GLY A 41 11.20 -15.73 -0.26
C GLY A 41 12.71 -15.77 -0.47
N ASN A 42 13.28 -16.94 -0.76
CA ASN A 42 14.70 -17.12 -1.00
C ASN A 42 15.11 -16.92 -2.47
N PHE A 43 14.15 -16.62 -3.35
CA PHE A 43 14.31 -16.43 -4.80
C PHE A 43 14.75 -17.67 -5.58
N GLU A 44 14.61 -18.86 -5.00
CA GLU A 44 14.84 -20.17 -5.62
C GLU A 44 13.51 -20.93 -5.66
N PRO A 45 13.04 -21.37 -6.84
CA PRO A 45 11.81 -22.16 -6.93
C PRO A 45 11.85 -23.36 -6.00
N ASP A 46 10.76 -23.61 -5.27
CA ASP A 46 10.70 -24.67 -4.26
C ASP A 46 11.08 -26.02 -4.85
N LEU A 47 10.68 -26.32 -6.10
CA LEU A 47 11.07 -27.55 -6.83
C LEU A 47 12.58 -27.76 -7.04
N LEU A 48 13.41 -26.72 -6.93
CA LEU A 48 14.88 -26.81 -7.06
C LEU A 48 15.59 -26.97 -5.71
N GLN A 49 14.89 -26.64 -4.61
CA GLN A 49 15.47 -26.65 -3.28
C GLN A 49 15.73 -28.07 -2.75
N ASN A 50 16.78 -28.21 -1.93
CA ASN A 50 17.26 -29.51 -1.43
C ASN A 50 17.23 -29.67 0.10
N LYS A 51 16.83 -28.65 0.87
CA LYS A 51 17.02 -28.64 2.33
C LYS A 51 15.80 -28.25 3.17
N ALA A 52 14.91 -27.41 2.65
CA ALA A 52 13.81 -26.84 3.43
C ALA A 52 12.57 -26.61 2.55
N ILE A 53 12.08 -27.67 1.92
CA ILE A 53 10.89 -27.57 1.06
C ILE A 53 9.66 -27.40 1.97
N PRO A 54 8.88 -26.33 1.76
CA PRO A 54 7.65 -26.08 2.51
C PRO A 54 6.65 -27.24 2.34
N PRO A 55 6.03 -27.73 3.44
CA PRO A 55 5.02 -28.79 3.37
C PRO A 55 3.69 -28.49 2.63
N PRO A 56 3.15 -27.25 2.59
CA PRO A 56 1.75 -27.02 2.22
C PRO A 56 1.41 -27.24 0.74
N ASP A 57 2.38 -27.19 -0.16
CA ASP A 57 2.16 -27.43 -1.61
C ASP A 57 2.45 -28.89 -2.00
N LEU A 58 2.87 -29.69 -1.00
CA LEU A 58 3.22 -31.09 -1.16
C LEU A 58 2.03 -31.99 -0.80
N VAL A 59 1.76 -32.97 -1.66
CA VAL A 59 0.66 -33.93 -1.46
C VAL A 59 1.16 -35.15 -0.73
N GLU A 60 0.45 -35.60 0.29
CA GLU A 60 0.79 -36.85 0.98
C GLU A 60 0.75 -38.04 0.01
N LEU A 61 1.74 -38.93 0.09
CA LEU A 61 1.76 -40.13 -0.74
C LEU A 61 0.61 -41.06 -0.31
N PRO A 62 -0.41 -41.29 -1.17
CA PRO A 62 -1.50 -42.20 -0.83
C PRO A 62 -0.98 -43.62 -0.62
N ASN A 63 -1.60 -44.35 0.32
CA ASN A 63 -1.29 -45.75 0.62
C ASN A 63 0.22 -46.00 0.83
N LEU A 64 0.89 -45.11 1.55
CA LEU A 64 2.31 -45.18 1.87
C LEU A 64 2.79 -46.56 2.33
N SER A 65 1.97 -47.31 3.06
CA SER A 65 2.26 -48.68 3.50
C SER A 65 2.58 -49.65 2.35
N ALA A 66 1.98 -49.46 1.17
CA ALA A 66 2.25 -50.27 -0.02
C ALA A 66 3.65 -50.00 -0.62
N PHE A 67 4.28 -48.88 -0.29
CA PHE A 67 5.57 -48.44 -0.83
C PHE A 67 6.69 -48.40 0.22
N SER A 68 6.33 -48.34 1.51
CA SER A 68 7.26 -48.28 2.64
C SER A 68 8.35 -49.36 2.56
N GLY A 69 9.60 -48.95 2.75
CA GLY A 69 10.77 -49.82 2.71
C GLY A 69 11.26 -50.19 1.30
N LYS A 70 10.51 -49.89 0.24
CA LYS A 70 10.95 -50.10 -1.14
C LYS A 70 11.94 -49.00 -1.56
N PRO A 71 12.95 -49.31 -2.37
CA PRO A 71 13.89 -48.32 -2.87
C PRO A 71 13.19 -47.32 -3.79
N ILE A 72 13.51 -46.04 -3.63
CA ILE A 72 12.96 -44.97 -4.48
C ILE A 72 13.49 -45.12 -5.92
N PRO A 73 12.61 -45.18 -6.93
CA PRO A 73 13.03 -45.29 -8.32
C PRO A 73 13.61 -43.97 -8.84
N SER A 74 14.45 -44.06 -9.88
CA SER A 74 14.87 -42.89 -10.64
C SER A 74 13.72 -42.38 -11.50
N THR A 75 13.40 -41.09 -11.42
CA THR A 75 12.37 -40.44 -12.23
C THR A 75 12.68 -38.95 -12.37
N ASP A 76 12.42 -38.40 -13.55
CA ASP A 76 12.59 -36.97 -13.84
C ASP A 76 11.28 -36.18 -13.62
N ALA A 77 10.22 -36.87 -13.22
CA ALA A 77 8.87 -36.31 -13.19
C ALA A 77 8.37 -35.92 -11.80
N VAL A 78 8.84 -36.62 -10.75
CA VAL A 78 8.31 -36.49 -9.38
C VAL A 78 9.43 -36.74 -8.39
N ARG A 79 9.51 -35.95 -7.33
CA ARG A 79 10.38 -36.21 -6.19
C ARG A 79 9.59 -36.56 -4.94
N PHE A 80 10.19 -37.38 -4.08
CA PHE A 80 9.64 -37.78 -2.79
C PHE A 80 10.29 -36.95 -1.70
N VAL A 81 9.49 -36.35 -0.83
CA VAL A 81 9.95 -35.43 0.20
C VAL A 81 9.60 -36.02 1.57
N HIS A 82 10.57 -36.02 2.48
CA HIS A 82 10.37 -36.40 3.87
C HIS A 82 10.96 -35.34 4.79
N GLN A 83 10.16 -34.82 5.73
CA GLN A 83 10.58 -33.77 6.67
C GLN A 83 11.23 -32.56 5.95
N GLY A 84 10.64 -32.14 4.82
CA GLY A 84 11.11 -30.98 4.04
C GLY A 84 12.38 -31.23 3.20
N LYS A 85 12.83 -32.49 3.06
CA LYS A 85 14.02 -32.84 2.28
C LYS A 85 13.69 -33.84 1.17
N PRO A 86 14.20 -33.64 -0.07
CA PRO A 86 14.14 -34.67 -1.09
C PRO A 86 14.85 -35.93 -0.64
N LEU A 87 14.20 -37.07 -0.86
CA LEU A 87 14.80 -38.38 -0.66
C LEU A 87 15.63 -38.77 -1.89
N ALA A 88 16.80 -39.38 -1.65
CA ALA A 88 17.69 -39.80 -2.73
C ALA A 88 17.19 -41.09 -3.41
N VAL A 89 17.44 -41.20 -4.71
CA VAL A 89 17.18 -42.42 -5.49
C VAL A 89 17.88 -43.62 -4.85
N GLY A 90 17.20 -44.76 -4.81
CA GLY A 90 17.68 -46.01 -4.21
C GLY A 90 17.55 -46.10 -2.69
N THR A 91 17.25 -45.00 -1.99
CA THR A 91 16.99 -45.07 -0.54
C THR A 91 15.64 -45.70 -0.22
N PRO A 92 15.52 -46.48 0.87
CA PRO A 92 14.23 -47.03 1.29
C PRO A 92 13.23 -45.94 1.64
N LEU A 93 12.00 -46.04 1.12
CA LEU A 93 10.94 -45.08 1.39
C LEU A 93 10.51 -45.14 2.88
N PRO A 94 10.46 -44.02 3.62
CA PRO A 94 9.99 -43.98 5.00
C PRO A 94 8.55 -44.48 5.16
N SER A 95 8.20 -44.95 6.35
CA SER A 95 6.86 -45.49 6.65
C SER A 95 5.82 -44.43 7.03
N ARG A 96 6.21 -43.17 7.17
CA ARG A 96 5.35 -42.03 7.51
C ARG A 96 5.87 -40.73 6.89
N ASP A 97 4.99 -39.73 6.80
CA ASP A 97 5.32 -38.33 6.45
C ASP A 97 6.10 -38.21 5.13
N VAL A 98 5.69 -38.99 4.12
CA VAL A 98 6.22 -38.89 2.76
C VAL A 98 5.25 -38.11 1.92
N ARG A 99 5.76 -37.07 1.26
CA ARG A 99 4.99 -36.23 0.35
C ARG A 99 5.58 -36.28 -1.06
N LEU A 100 4.75 -35.89 -2.02
CA LEU A 100 5.06 -35.87 -3.45
C LEU A 100 5.13 -34.44 -3.94
N GLN A 101 6.08 -34.23 -4.85
CA GLN A 101 6.24 -32.97 -5.57
C GLN A 101 6.50 -33.23 -7.04
N ALA A 102 5.72 -32.58 -7.89
CA ALA A 102 5.88 -32.72 -9.33
C ALA A 102 6.99 -31.81 -9.86
N LEU A 103 7.72 -32.30 -10.86
CA LEU A 103 8.77 -31.54 -11.57
C LEU A 103 8.32 -31.13 -12.97
N VAL A 104 7.49 -31.96 -13.62
CA VAL A 104 6.94 -31.70 -14.96
C VAL A 104 5.45 -32.03 -15.04
N PRO A 105 4.63 -31.24 -15.78
CA PRO A 105 3.21 -31.52 -15.95
C PRO A 105 2.96 -32.79 -16.76
N GLY A 106 1.77 -33.38 -16.64
CA GLY A 106 1.33 -34.55 -17.40
C GLY A 106 1.10 -35.80 -16.56
N GLN A 107 0.98 -36.95 -17.24
CA GLN A 107 0.74 -38.24 -16.59
C GLN A 107 2.02 -39.06 -16.53
N HIS A 108 2.38 -39.47 -15.32
CA HIS A 108 3.60 -40.20 -15.01
C HIS A 108 3.29 -41.49 -14.27
N VAL A 109 4.11 -42.52 -14.49
CA VAL A 109 4.02 -43.79 -13.76
C VAL A 109 5.36 -44.03 -13.07
N VAL A 110 5.32 -44.07 -11.74
CA VAL A 110 6.49 -44.32 -10.90
C VAL A 110 6.38 -45.72 -10.32
N THR A 111 7.24 -46.64 -10.75
CA THR A 111 7.12 -48.06 -10.37
C THR A 111 8.05 -48.41 -9.21
N PHE A 112 7.47 -48.77 -8.07
CA PHE A 112 8.19 -49.32 -6.92
C PHE A 112 8.20 -50.86 -6.99
N ALA A 113 9.28 -51.41 -7.54
CA ALA A 113 9.39 -52.84 -7.87
C ALA A 113 8.24 -53.31 -8.78
N SER A 114 7.15 -53.86 -8.23
CA SER A 114 5.96 -54.30 -8.97
C SER A 114 4.71 -53.43 -8.76
N HIS A 115 4.81 -52.35 -7.97
CA HIS A 115 3.67 -51.52 -7.59
C HIS A 115 3.74 -50.16 -8.31
N PRO A 116 2.86 -49.90 -9.29
CA PRO A 116 2.83 -48.62 -10.00
C PRO A 116 2.11 -47.54 -9.18
N LEU A 117 2.73 -46.37 -9.07
CA LEU A 117 2.11 -45.13 -8.62
C LEU A 117 1.84 -44.25 -9.84
N HIS A 118 0.58 -43.91 -10.09
CA HIS A 118 0.20 -43.01 -11.17
C HIS A 118 0.14 -41.57 -10.65
N VAL A 119 0.99 -40.69 -11.18
CA VAL A 119 1.02 -39.28 -10.79
C VAL A 119 0.52 -38.44 -11.95
N ARG A 120 -0.45 -37.56 -11.68
CA ARG A 120 -1.00 -36.60 -12.65
C ARG A 120 -0.61 -35.20 -12.18
N ALA A 121 0.25 -34.53 -12.93
CA ALA A 121 0.80 -33.24 -12.55
C ALA A 121 0.16 -32.12 -13.38
N ILE A 122 -0.28 -31.06 -12.68
CA ILE A 122 -0.77 -29.82 -13.27
C ILE A 122 0.28 -28.73 -13.02
N ARG A 123 0.65 -27.97 -14.05
CA ARG A 123 1.45 -26.75 -13.88
C ARG A 123 0.54 -25.53 -13.95
N ILE A 124 0.72 -24.57 -13.04
CA ILE A 124 0.09 -23.26 -13.14
C ILE A 124 1.15 -22.27 -13.63
N MET A 125 0.81 -21.53 -14.69
CA MET A 125 1.63 -20.45 -15.24
C MET A 125 0.87 -19.14 -15.10
N ALA A 126 1.59 -18.03 -14.90
CA ALA A 126 1.02 -16.69 -14.94
C ALA A 126 1.48 -15.97 -16.22
N LEU A 127 0.55 -15.32 -16.91
CA LEU A 127 0.83 -14.48 -18.09
C LEU A 127 0.28 -13.07 -17.87
N ASP A 128 1.03 -12.05 -18.26
CA ASP A 128 0.55 -10.65 -18.25
C ASP A 128 -0.36 -10.33 -19.46
N GLY A 129 -0.82 -9.07 -19.54
CA GLY A 129 -1.63 -8.59 -20.66
C GLY A 129 -0.92 -8.57 -22.01
N ALA A 130 0.42 -8.57 -22.04
CA ALA A 130 1.20 -8.75 -23.26
C ALA A 130 1.44 -10.24 -23.60
N SER A 131 0.83 -11.16 -22.85
CA SER A 131 1.07 -12.62 -22.93
C SER A 131 2.49 -13.05 -22.60
N LYS A 132 3.23 -12.23 -21.84
CA LYS A 132 4.56 -12.59 -21.35
C LYS A 132 4.45 -13.41 -20.06
N PRO A 133 5.29 -14.45 -19.90
CA PRO A 133 5.36 -15.20 -18.65
C PRO A 133 5.73 -14.31 -17.46
N VAL A 134 5.03 -14.52 -16.34
CA VAL A 134 5.30 -13.92 -15.04
C VAL A 134 5.74 -15.05 -14.11
N SER A 135 6.98 -14.97 -13.62
CA SER A 135 7.53 -15.97 -12.69
C SER A 135 6.86 -15.87 -11.32
N PHE A 136 6.54 -17.02 -10.72
CA PHE A 136 6.05 -17.10 -9.35
C PHE A 136 7.17 -16.86 -8.31
N THR A 137 8.43 -17.08 -8.70
CA THR A 137 9.61 -16.90 -7.85
C THR A 137 10.25 -15.51 -8.01
N SER A 138 10.55 -15.10 -9.24
CA SER A 138 11.38 -13.92 -9.49
C SER A 138 10.58 -12.65 -9.83
N SER A 139 9.25 -12.73 -9.78
CA SER A 139 8.32 -11.66 -10.13
C SER A 139 7.09 -11.68 -9.21
N HIS A 140 6.14 -10.78 -9.45
CA HIS A 140 4.97 -10.59 -8.60
C HIS A 140 3.75 -10.12 -9.40
N ALA A 141 2.55 -10.35 -8.86
CA ALA A 141 1.34 -9.68 -9.27
C ALA A 141 1.41 -8.20 -8.88
N SER A 142 0.88 -7.31 -9.72
CA SER A 142 0.90 -5.87 -9.52
C SER A 142 -0.52 -5.35 -9.40
N PHE A 143 -0.70 -4.30 -8.61
CA PHE A 143 -1.99 -3.64 -8.45
C PHE A 143 -2.43 -2.95 -9.74
N GLN A 144 -3.75 -2.93 -9.95
CA GLN A 144 -4.37 -2.33 -11.12
C GLN A 144 -4.20 -0.83 -11.19
N ARG A 145 -3.74 -0.37 -12.36
CA ARG A 145 -3.57 1.06 -12.70
C ARG A 145 -4.39 1.51 -13.89
N THR A 146 -4.92 0.56 -14.67
CA THR A 146 -5.77 0.86 -15.83
C THR A 146 -7.24 0.86 -15.42
N PRO A 147 -8.14 1.59 -16.12
CA PRO A 147 -9.57 1.43 -15.93
C PRO A 147 -10.03 -0.02 -16.21
N PRO A 148 -11.13 -0.48 -15.59
CA PRO A 148 -11.78 -1.73 -15.98
C PRO A 148 -12.20 -1.69 -17.46
N ASP A 149 -11.80 -2.68 -18.24
CA ASP A 149 -12.13 -2.77 -19.67
C ASP A 149 -12.83 -4.10 -20.00
N ARG A 150 -13.67 -4.14 -21.03
CA ARG A 150 -14.30 -5.35 -21.52
C ARG A 150 -13.30 -6.20 -22.28
N ILE A 151 -13.30 -7.51 -22.03
CA ILE A 151 -12.45 -8.46 -22.73
C ILE A 151 -13.36 -9.44 -23.45
N ASP A 152 -13.18 -9.57 -24.77
CA ASP A 152 -13.97 -10.47 -25.60
C ASP A 152 -13.22 -11.77 -25.99
N ASP A 153 -11.89 -11.78 -25.90
CA ASP A 153 -11.04 -12.92 -26.26
C ASP A 153 -9.87 -13.07 -25.28
N VAL A 154 -9.88 -14.13 -24.48
CA VAL A 154 -8.84 -14.43 -23.47
C VAL A 154 -7.48 -14.76 -24.09
N THR A 155 -7.43 -15.15 -25.37
CA THR A 155 -6.21 -15.65 -26.02
C THR A 155 -5.33 -14.52 -26.56
N ARG A 156 -5.90 -13.33 -26.74
CA ARG A 156 -5.20 -12.17 -27.30
C ARG A 156 -4.55 -11.32 -26.20
N PRO A 157 -3.44 -10.63 -26.53
CA PRO A 157 -2.95 -9.55 -25.69
C PRO A 157 -4.04 -8.49 -25.45
N HIS A 158 -4.03 -7.89 -24.26
CA HIS A 158 -4.90 -6.78 -23.88
C HIS A 158 -4.06 -5.64 -23.29
N GLY A 159 -4.61 -4.43 -23.28
CA GLY A 159 -3.89 -3.21 -22.89
C GLY A 159 -3.62 -3.05 -21.39
N ASP A 160 -3.93 -4.05 -20.57
CA ASP A 160 -3.77 -4.01 -19.12
C ASP A 160 -2.51 -4.79 -18.71
N PRO A 161 -1.39 -4.09 -18.41
CA PRO A 161 -0.12 -4.74 -18.10
C PRO A 161 -0.10 -5.37 -16.71
N ASP A 162 -1.06 -5.04 -15.83
CA ASP A 162 -1.07 -5.45 -14.43
C ASP A 162 -1.88 -6.73 -14.22
N ALA A 163 -2.96 -6.93 -14.97
CA ALA A 163 -3.76 -8.13 -14.87
C ALA A 163 -3.00 -9.40 -15.27
N LEU A 164 -3.33 -10.51 -14.60
CA LEU A 164 -2.72 -11.81 -14.81
C LEU A 164 -3.74 -12.82 -15.31
N ARG A 165 -3.35 -13.63 -16.28
CA ARG A 165 -4.03 -14.87 -16.63
C ARG A 165 -3.30 -16.03 -15.96
N PHE A 166 -4.04 -16.90 -15.29
CA PHE A 166 -3.52 -18.15 -14.78
C PHE A 166 -3.84 -19.26 -15.78
N VAL A 167 -2.80 -19.84 -16.36
CA VAL A 167 -2.89 -20.93 -17.35
C VAL A 167 -2.53 -22.23 -16.67
N LEU A 168 -3.49 -23.15 -16.61
CA LEU A 168 -3.29 -24.50 -16.11
C LEU A 168 -2.93 -25.42 -17.27
N VAL A 169 -1.86 -26.17 -17.12
CA VAL A 169 -1.32 -27.11 -18.11
C VAL A 169 -1.35 -28.52 -17.53
N GLY A 170 -2.04 -29.45 -18.19
CA GLY A 170 -2.20 -30.82 -17.69
C GLY A 170 -3.02 -31.69 -18.64
N MET A 171 -3.40 -32.90 -18.21
CA MET A 171 -4.30 -33.74 -19.00
C MET A 171 -5.71 -33.14 -19.00
N LYS A 172 -6.42 -33.22 -20.14
CA LYS A 172 -7.76 -32.61 -20.28
C LYS A 172 -8.74 -32.95 -19.15
N ARG A 173 -8.72 -34.21 -18.70
CA ARG A 173 -9.61 -34.72 -17.64
C ARG A 173 -9.26 -34.22 -16.23
N ASP A 174 -8.07 -33.68 -16.05
CA ASP A 174 -7.55 -33.20 -14.76
C ASP A 174 -7.72 -31.69 -14.59
N LEU A 175 -7.96 -30.97 -15.70
CA LEU A 175 -8.15 -29.52 -15.66
C LEU A 175 -9.57 -29.17 -15.19
N PRO A 176 -9.73 -28.41 -14.10
CA PRO A 176 -11.05 -28.01 -13.63
C PRO A 176 -11.72 -27.01 -14.57
N GLU A 177 -12.98 -26.71 -14.32
CA GLU A 177 -13.71 -25.63 -15.01
C GLU A 177 -13.50 -24.26 -14.35
N HIS A 178 -13.11 -24.24 -13.08
CA HIS A 178 -12.90 -23.04 -12.29
C HIS A 178 -11.70 -23.24 -11.36
N VAL A 179 -11.05 -22.13 -10.99
CA VAL A 179 -10.10 -22.09 -9.87
C VAL A 179 -10.59 -21.12 -8.81
N ARG A 180 -10.13 -21.33 -7.58
CA ARG A 180 -10.30 -20.39 -6.47
C ARG A 180 -9.00 -19.62 -6.30
N ILE A 181 -9.06 -18.31 -6.13
CA ILE A 181 -7.88 -17.47 -5.87
C ILE A 181 -8.07 -16.78 -4.54
N ASP A 182 -7.27 -17.18 -3.54
CA ASP A 182 -7.24 -16.51 -2.24
C ASP A 182 -6.21 -15.40 -2.27
N SER A 183 -6.56 -14.23 -1.76
CA SER A 183 -5.61 -13.17 -1.47
C SER A 183 -5.30 -13.19 0.02
N ARG A 184 -4.01 -13.22 0.36
CA ARG A 184 -3.53 -13.30 1.75
C ARG A 184 -2.56 -12.17 2.05
N ALA A 185 -2.67 -11.66 3.27
CA ALA A 185 -1.67 -10.77 3.84
C ALA A 185 -0.38 -11.53 4.15
N GLN A 186 0.67 -10.77 4.47
CA GLN A 186 1.99 -11.35 4.73
C GLN A 186 2.00 -12.29 5.95
N ASP A 187 1.11 -12.06 6.91
CA ASP A 187 0.89 -12.87 8.11
C ASP A 187 -0.04 -14.09 7.88
N GLY A 188 -0.48 -14.32 6.64
CA GLY A 188 -1.35 -15.43 6.25
C GLY A 188 -2.84 -15.13 6.38
N THR A 189 -3.21 -13.99 6.97
CA THR A 189 -4.60 -13.55 7.10
C THR A 189 -5.26 -13.46 5.73
N LEU A 190 -6.44 -14.07 5.59
CA LEU A 190 -7.21 -14.00 4.36
C LEU A 190 -7.75 -12.58 4.17
N VAL A 191 -7.39 -11.95 3.06
CA VAL A 191 -7.85 -10.60 2.68
C VAL A 191 -9.11 -10.66 1.84
N ASP A 192 -9.14 -11.59 0.87
CA ASP A 192 -10.25 -11.73 -0.07
C ASP A 192 -10.20 -13.09 -0.80
N THR A 193 -11.27 -13.44 -1.51
CA THR A 193 -11.31 -14.66 -2.33
C THR A 193 -12.15 -14.47 -3.60
N LEU A 194 -11.52 -14.73 -4.74
CA LEU A 194 -12.24 -14.96 -5.99
C LEU A 194 -12.61 -16.46 -6.09
N GLN A 195 -13.86 -16.77 -5.74
CA GLN A 195 -14.31 -18.15 -5.53
C GLN A 195 -14.36 -19.01 -6.79
N ARG A 196 -14.73 -18.43 -7.93
CA ARG A 196 -15.03 -19.17 -9.17
C ARG A 196 -14.45 -18.47 -10.40
N ALA A 197 -13.13 -18.30 -10.43
CA ALA A 197 -12.46 -17.80 -11.63
C ALA A 197 -12.63 -18.81 -12.77
N LYS A 198 -13.46 -18.47 -13.76
CA LYS A 198 -13.79 -19.35 -14.89
C LYS A 198 -12.56 -19.64 -15.74
N LEU A 199 -12.36 -20.91 -16.04
CA LEU A 199 -11.36 -21.39 -16.98
C LEU A 199 -11.98 -21.65 -18.36
N VAL A 200 -11.24 -21.30 -19.41
CA VAL A 200 -11.62 -21.58 -20.80
C VAL A 200 -10.45 -22.23 -21.54
N ASP A 201 -10.75 -23.10 -22.51
CA ASP A 201 -9.73 -23.77 -23.31
C ASP A 201 -8.96 -22.74 -24.15
N VAL A 202 -7.63 -22.82 -24.12
CA VAL A 202 -6.73 -21.94 -24.87
C VAL A 202 -5.62 -22.75 -25.53
N PRO A 203 -4.98 -22.22 -26.60
CA PRO A 203 -3.75 -22.81 -27.11
C PRO A 203 -2.68 -22.88 -26.01
N CYS A 204 -1.98 -24.00 -25.92
CA CYS A 204 -0.87 -24.13 -25.00
C CYS A 204 0.33 -23.27 -25.40
N PRO A 205 1.08 -22.70 -24.44
CA PRO A 205 2.32 -21.99 -24.72
C PRO A 205 3.33 -22.88 -25.48
N PRO A 206 4.21 -22.28 -26.32
CA PRO A 206 5.28 -23.02 -26.99
C PRO A 206 6.14 -23.83 -26.00
N GLY A 207 6.54 -25.04 -26.40
CA GLY A 207 7.30 -25.96 -25.55
C GLY A 207 6.44 -26.88 -24.67
N THR A 208 5.12 -26.70 -24.66
CA THR A 208 4.20 -27.65 -24.01
C THR A 208 4.06 -28.93 -24.85
N ALA A 209 4.09 -30.10 -24.20
CA ALA A 209 3.93 -31.39 -24.87
C ALA A 209 2.53 -31.51 -25.53
N ARG A 210 2.46 -32.21 -26.67
CA ARG A 210 1.26 -32.21 -27.56
C ARG A 210 0.03 -32.88 -26.94
N GLU A 211 0.26 -33.78 -26.00
CA GLU A 211 -0.75 -34.53 -25.25
C GLU A 211 -1.38 -33.72 -24.11
N LEU A 212 -0.77 -32.58 -23.76
CA LEU A 212 -1.27 -31.70 -22.72
C LEU A 212 -2.26 -30.69 -23.27
N HIS A 213 -3.17 -30.29 -22.41
CA HIS A 213 -4.19 -29.29 -22.68
C HIS A 213 -3.97 -28.09 -21.77
N CYS A 214 -4.46 -26.94 -22.21
CA CYS A 214 -4.33 -25.69 -21.48
C CYS A 214 -5.68 -25.03 -21.29
N ARG A 215 -5.91 -24.56 -20.07
CA ARG A 215 -7.05 -23.72 -19.74
C ARG A 215 -6.58 -22.46 -19.04
N SER A 216 -7.13 -21.31 -19.42
CA SER A 216 -6.77 -20.01 -18.86
C SER A 216 -7.94 -19.41 -18.10
N THR A 217 -7.65 -18.73 -17.00
CA THR A 217 -8.60 -17.76 -16.43
C THR A 217 -8.80 -16.61 -17.40
N TRP A 218 -9.90 -15.89 -17.26
CA TRP A 218 -9.96 -14.50 -17.72
C TRP A 218 -8.91 -13.66 -16.97
N PRO A 219 -8.45 -12.52 -17.53
CA PRO A 219 -7.47 -11.66 -16.86
C PRO A 219 -7.96 -11.23 -15.49
N VAL A 220 -7.28 -11.72 -14.46
CA VAL A 220 -7.54 -11.47 -13.04
C VAL A 220 -6.84 -10.19 -12.63
N ARG A 221 -7.60 -9.30 -12.03
CA ARG A 221 -7.20 -7.97 -11.61
C ARG A 221 -6.94 -7.94 -10.10
N VAL A 222 -5.74 -7.52 -9.71
CA VAL A 222 -5.39 -7.32 -8.30
C VAL A 222 -5.65 -5.89 -7.92
N VAL A 223 -6.61 -5.67 -7.03
CA VAL A 223 -7.08 -4.32 -6.69
C VAL A 223 -6.81 -4.01 -5.23
N SER A 224 -6.59 -2.74 -4.89
CA SER A 224 -6.39 -2.31 -3.50
C SER A 224 -7.65 -1.72 -2.87
N ASP A 225 -8.61 -1.31 -3.69
CA ASP A 225 -9.81 -0.58 -3.29
C ASP A 225 -11.09 -1.39 -3.63
N PRO A 226 -12.06 -1.50 -2.68
CA PRO A 226 -13.35 -2.14 -2.91
C PRO A 226 -14.16 -1.55 -4.08
N MET A 227 -14.05 -0.25 -4.39
CA MET A 227 -14.82 0.33 -5.49
C MET A 227 -14.40 -0.29 -6.84
N ASP A 228 -13.10 -0.48 -7.07
CA ASP A 228 -12.59 -1.21 -8.24
C ASP A 228 -13.09 -2.66 -8.30
N GLN A 229 -13.06 -3.35 -7.16
CA GLN A 229 -13.53 -4.74 -7.07
C GLN A 229 -15.02 -4.87 -7.44
N SER A 230 -15.82 -3.91 -7.02
CA SER A 230 -17.27 -3.90 -7.24
C SER A 230 -17.68 -3.54 -8.67
N HIS A 231 -16.72 -3.17 -9.53
CA HIS A 231 -17.02 -2.68 -10.87
C HIS A 231 -17.61 -3.79 -11.77
N PRO A 232 -18.77 -3.56 -12.43
CA PRO A 232 -19.51 -4.62 -13.15
C PRO A 232 -18.73 -5.37 -14.23
N LEU A 233 -17.76 -4.71 -14.89
CA LEU A 233 -16.93 -5.32 -15.94
C LEU A 233 -15.87 -6.31 -15.42
N VAL A 234 -15.58 -6.29 -14.12
CA VAL A 234 -14.42 -7.01 -13.53
C VAL A 234 -14.73 -7.73 -12.21
N VAL A 235 -15.94 -7.62 -11.67
CA VAL A 235 -16.32 -8.21 -10.37
C VAL A 235 -16.07 -9.72 -10.29
N ASP A 236 -16.19 -10.45 -11.40
CA ASP A 236 -15.98 -11.89 -11.52
C ASP A 236 -14.51 -12.28 -11.83
N ARG A 237 -13.63 -11.29 -11.92
CA ARG A 237 -12.20 -11.44 -12.24
C ARG A 237 -11.33 -10.39 -11.55
N SER A 238 -11.76 -9.95 -10.37
CA SER A 238 -10.97 -9.06 -9.52
C SER A 238 -10.85 -9.66 -8.12
N VAL A 239 -9.72 -9.41 -7.48
CA VAL A 239 -9.44 -9.86 -6.11
C VAL A 239 -8.71 -8.73 -5.38
N ARG A 240 -9.19 -8.40 -4.18
CA ARG A 240 -8.58 -7.38 -3.34
C ARG A 240 -7.32 -7.94 -2.67
N ALA A 241 -6.23 -7.19 -2.68
CA ALA A 241 -4.97 -7.61 -2.08
C ALA A 241 -4.28 -6.52 -1.28
N VAL A 242 -3.26 -6.92 -0.53
CA VAL A 242 -2.39 -6.02 0.23
C VAL A 242 -0.95 -6.15 -0.26
N LEU A 243 -0.23 -5.03 -0.25
CA LEU A 243 1.15 -4.98 -0.71
C LEU A 243 2.05 -5.84 0.18
N GLY A 244 2.79 -6.77 -0.42
CA GLY A 244 3.62 -7.75 0.30
C GLY A 244 2.93 -9.05 0.65
N GLY A 245 1.62 -9.13 0.44
CA GLY A 245 0.88 -10.38 0.51
C GLY A 245 1.16 -11.31 -0.67
N GLY A 246 0.26 -12.27 -0.87
CA GLY A 246 0.31 -13.20 -1.98
C GLY A 246 -1.07 -13.63 -2.47
N LEU A 247 -1.15 -14.04 -3.73
CA LEU A 247 -2.30 -14.70 -4.33
C LEU A 247 -2.04 -16.19 -4.36
N VAL A 248 -2.91 -16.98 -3.76
CA VAL A 248 -2.87 -18.44 -3.76
C VAL A 248 -3.90 -18.96 -4.75
N VAL A 249 -3.43 -19.51 -5.87
CA VAL A 249 -4.26 -20.11 -6.91
C VAL A 249 -4.50 -21.57 -6.56
N ARG A 250 -5.76 -21.92 -6.29
CA ARG A 250 -6.16 -23.26 -5.82
C ARG A 250 -6.85 -24.08 -6.89
N VAL A 251 -6.40 -25.33 -7.01
CA VAL A 251 -6.98 -26.39 -7.85
C VAL A 251 -7.36 -27.55 -6.94
N GLY A 252 -8.59 -27.49 -6.40
CA GLY A 252 -8.98 -28.36 -5.28
C GLY A 252 -8.16 -28.03 -4.03
N ASP A 253 -7.51 -29.04 -3.45
CA ASP A 253 -6.63 -28.88 -2.28
C ASP A 253 -5.21 -28.42 -2.64
N LEU A 254 -4.87 -28.43 -3.93
CA LEU A 254 -3.54 -28.04 -4.44
C LEU A 254 -3.46 -26.52 -4.60
N ALA A 255 -2.28 -25.93 -4.40
CA ALA A 255 -2.05 -24.50 -4.49
C ALA A 255 -0.75 -24.13 -5.22
N GLN A 256 -0.69 -22.91 -5.74
CA GLN A 256 0.54 -22.23 -6.15
C GLN A 256 0.40 -20.73 -5.85
N GLN A 257 1.48 -20.08 -5.42
CA GLN A 257 1.42 -18.75 -4.83
C GLN A 257 2.31 -17.70 -5.51
N ILE A 258 1.74 -16.56 -5.87
CA ILE A 258 2.50 -15.41 -6.41
C ILE A 258 2.43 -14.22 -5.46
N ARG A 259 3.56 -13.54 -5.24
CA ARG A 259 3.65 -12.31 -4.42
C ARG A 259 2.85 -11.16 -5.01
N VAL A 260 2.45 -10.20 -4.16
CA VAL A 260 1.81 -8.95 -4.58
C VAL A 260 2.71 -7.75 -4.32
N GLY A 261 3.10 -7.04 -5.37
CA GLY A 261 4.03 -5.89 -5.35
C GLY A 261 3.53 -4.69 -6.16
N GLY A 262 4.42 -3.73 -6.36
CA GLY A 262 4.22 -2.60 -7.27
C GLY A 262 4.38 -2.98 -8.75
N PRO A 263 4.61 -2.00 -9.64
CA PRO A 263 4.73 -2.25 -11.07
C PRO A 263 5.89 -3.19 -11.44
N ARG A 264 5.60 -4.22 -12.25
CA ARG A 264 6.61 -5.18 -12.76
C ARG A 264 7.58 -4.56 -13.76
N SER A 265 7.14 -3.55 -14.51
CA SER A 265 7.91 -2.95 -15.61
C SER A 265 7.89 -1.44 -15.48
N THR A 266 9.06 -0.86 -15.21
CA THR A 266 9.32 0.58 -15.20
C THR A 266 10.68 0.83 -15.85
N ARG A 267 10.99 2.08 -16.22
CA ARG A 267 12.32 2.48 -16.71
C ARG A 267 13.45 2.24 -15.71
N TYR A 268 13.12 2.04 -14.43
CA TYR A 268 14.08 1.75 -13.35
C TYR A 268 14.14 0.26 -12.98
N GLY A 269 13.44 -0.61 -13.71
CA GLY A 269 13.24 -2.01 -13.34
C GLY A 269 11.97 -2.22 -12.49
N PRO A 270 11.72 -3.45 -12.01
CA PRO A 270 10.55 -3.75 -11.21
C PRO A 270 10.57 -3.01 -9.87
N ILE A 271 9.45 -2.39 -9.50
CA ILE A 271 9.25 -1.85 -8.15
C ILE A 271 8.51 -2.92 -7.36
N GLN A 272 9.22 -3.58 -6.44
CA GLN A 272 8.62 -4.58 -5.57
C GLN A 272 7.79 -3.93 -4.47
N ARG A 273 8.46 -3.34 -3.48
CA ARG A 273 7.87 -2.78 -2.27
C ARG A 273 8.76 -1.69 -1.69
N LEU A 274 8.13 -0.59 -1.32
CA LEU A 274 8.72 0.58 -0.70
C LEU A 274 7.92 0.92 0.55
N LYS A 275 8.61 1.34 1.59
CA LYS A 275 7.99 1.79 2.84
C LYS A 275 8.27 3.26 3.08
N GLY A 276 7.23 4.05 3.27
CA GLY A 276 7.31 5.43 3.78
C GLY A 276 7.06 5.49 5.29
N ASN A 277 7.42 6.60 5.91
CA ASN A 277 7.06 6.92 7.29
C ASN A 277 6.01 8.02 7.30
N LEU A 278 4.73 7.67 7.43
CA LEU A 278 3.64 8.63 7.53
C LEU A 278 3.24 8.81 8.98
N ARG A 279 3.11 10.06 9.43
CA ARG A 279 2.55 10.43 10.72
C ARG A 279 1.35 11.34 10.51
N ILE A 280 0.29 11.10 11.26
CA ILE A 280 -0.95 11.86 11.22
C ILE A 280 -1.14 12.54 12.57
N THR A 281 -1.40 13.84 12.54
CA THR A 281 -1.79 14.62 13.71
C THR A 281 -3.23 15.10 13.55
N VAL A 282 -4.07 14.73 14.52
CA VAL A 282 -5.42 15.24 14.70
C VAL A 282 -5.36 16.27 15.83
N PRO A 283 -5.35 17.58 15.54
CA PRO A 283 -5.38 18.59 16.58
C PRO A 283 -6.75 18.64 17.26
N ARG A 284 -6.78 19.19 18.48
CA ARG A 284 -8.00 19.66 19.14
C ARG A 284 -8.33 21.08 18.70
N THR A 285 -9.58 21.48 18.82
CA THR A 285 -10.06 22.83 18.46
C THR A 285 -9.46 23.93 19.33
N TRP A 286 -9.20 23.62 20.60
CA TRP A 286 -8.45 24.43 21.57
C TRP A 286 -7.78 23.49 22.59
N PRO A 287 -6.85 23.96 23.44
CA PRO A 287 -6.18 23.10 24.42
C PRO A 287 -7.17 22.39 25.36
N GLY A 288 -7.12 21.07 25.42
CA GLY A 288 -8.06 20.22 26.18
C GLY A 288 -9.47 20.11 25.57
N GLY A 289 -9.72 20.70 24.40
CA GLY A 289 -11.00 20.69 23.70
C GLY A 289 -11.32 19.38 22.97
N VAL A 290 -12.33 19.42 22.10
CA VAL A 290 -12.66 18.29 21.22
C VAL A 290 -11.72 18.21 20.01
N PRO A 291 -11.49 17.02 19.42
CA PRO A 291 -10.78 16.89 18.15
C PRO A 291 -11.42 17.71 17.02
N VAL A 292 -10.62 18.09 16.02
CA VAL A 292 -11.12 18.86 14.86
C VAL A 292 -11.99 18.05 13.89
N LEU A 293 -11.89 16.71 13.94
CA LEU A 293 -12.64 15.83 13.04
C LEU A 293 -14.04 15.50 13.57
N ASP A 294 -14.10 15.05 14.82
CA ASP A 294 -15.32 14.66 15.50
C ASP A 294 -15.25 15.07 16.97
N SER A 295 -16.42 15.33 17.55
CA SER A 295 -16.57 15.58 18.99
C SER A 295 -16.13 14.40 19.87
N ASP A 296 -16.24 13.17 19.35
CA ASP A 296 -15.71 11.96 19.97
C ASP A 296 -14.27 11.70 19.51
N SER A 297 -13.37 11.57 20.48
CA SER A 297 -11.96 11.27 20.24
C SER A 297 -11.76 9.88 19.62
N ALA A 298 -12.60 8.89 19.93
CA ALA A 298 -12.48 7.57 19.31
C ALA A 298 -12.83 7.63 17.82
N ALA A 299 -13.99 8.23 17.48
CA ALA A 299 -14.43 8.42 16.11
C ALA A 299 -13.43 9.23 15.27
N ALA A 300 -12.89 10.33 15.81
CA ALA A 300 -11.88 11.14 15.13
C ALA A 300 -10.61 10.34 14.80
N MET A 301 -10.18 9.45 15.70
CA MET A 301 -9.01 8.60 15.48
C MET A 301 -9.29 7.46 14.50
N ASP A 302 -10.51 6.92 14.49
CA ASP A 302 -10.93 5.92 13.50
C ASP A 302 -11.00 6.50 12.09
N MET A 303 -11.57 7.71 11.93
CA MET A 303 -11.50 8.45 10.66
C MET A 303 -10.06 8.61 10.19
N ALA A 304 -9.13 8.93 11.09
CA ALA A 304 -7.72 9.07 10.75
C ALA A 304 -7.06 7.74 10.34
N ARG A 305 -7.41 6.62 10.97
CA ARG A 305 -6.95 5.28 10.59
C ARG A 305 -7.47 4.87 9.20
N GLU A 306 -8.73 5.17 8.90
CA GLU A 306 -9.32 4.91 7.58
C GLU A 306 -8.56 5.66 6.48
N GLN A 307 -8.23 6.93 6.72
CA GLN A 307 -7.49 7.76 5.77
C GLN A 307 -6.05 7.25 5.57
N PHE A 308 -5.39 6.84 6.65
CA PHE A 308 -4.07 6.20 6.60
C PHE A 308 -4.09 4.91 5.75
N ALA A 309 -5.09 4.06 5.99
CA ALA A 309 -5.26 2.80 5.25
C ALA A 309 -5.60 3.07 3.77
N GLY A 310 -6.50 4.00 3.49
CA GLY A 310 -6.87 4.41 2.14
C GLY A 310 -5.70 4.98 1.35
N ALA A 311 -4.87 5.82 1.98
CA ALA A 311 -3.64 6.34 1.37
C ALA A 311 -2.65 5.21 1.04
N SER A 312 -2.42 4.28 1.98
CA SER A 312 -1.59 3.09 1.72
C SER A 312 -2.14 2.23 0.59
N ALA A 313 -3.46 2.06 0.50
CA ALA A 313 -4.11 1.24 -0.52
C ALA A 313 -3.95 1.85 -1.92
N ILE A 314 -4.15 3.16 -2.09
CA ILE A 314 -3.95 3.82 -3.39
C ILE A 314 -2.47 3.76 -3.81
N TRP A 315 -1.55 4.11 -2.90
CA TRP A 315 -0.12 4.11 -3.19
C TRP A 315 0.49 2.72 -3.40
N ALA A 316 -0.21 1.64 -3.01
CA ALA A 316 0.17 0.27 -3.33
C ALA A 316 0.25 0.02 -4.85
N GLN A 317 -0.48 0.79 -5.67
CA GLN A 317 -0.34 0.80 -7.14
C GLN A 317 1.08 1.07 -7.62
N CYS A 318 1.84 1.85 -6.87
CA CYS A 318 3.25 2.13 -7.12
C CYS A 318 4.20 1.34 -6.21
N GLY A 319 3.68 0.31 -5.51
CA GLY A 319 4.46 -0.49 -4.56
C GLY A 319 4.83 0.26 -3.29
N VAL A 320 4.08 1.29 -2.90
CA VAL A 320 4.34 2.08 -1.68
C VAL A 320 3.31 1.73 -0.60
N THR A 321 3.75 1.69 0.64
CA THR A 321 2.91 1.51 1.82
C THR A 321 3.48 2.25 3.01
N PHE A 322 2.61 2.68 3.92
CA PHE A 322 3.02 3.30 5.18
C PHE A 322 3.06 2.28 6.34
N GLY A 323 2.70 1.02 6.08
CA GLY A 323 2.64 -0.06 7.06
C GLY A 323 1.31 -0.09 7.81
N GLU A 324 1.29 -0.72 8.99
CA GLU A 324 0.20 -0.57 9.96
C GLU A 324 0.52 0.62 10.87
N PRO A 325 -0.50 1.42 11.28
CA PRO A 325 -0.27 2.54 12.18
C PRO A 325 0.17 2.03 13.56
N GLY A 326 1.38 2.40 13.96
CA GLY A 326 1.88 2.16 15.32
C GLY A 326 1.27 3.13 16.34
N PRO A 327 1.59 2.98 17.63
CA PRO A 327 1.04 3.82 18.70
C PRO A 327 1.22 5.34 18.49
N ASP A 328 2.35 5.74 17.89
CA ASP A 328 2.69 7.15 17.65
C ASP A 328 2.43 7.61 16.21
N THR A 329 1.89 6.74 15.36
CA THR A 329 1.61 7.07 13.95
C THR A 329 0.47 8.06 13.82
N ILE A 330 -0.57 7.92 14.63
CA ILE A 330 -1.74 8.81 14.62
C ILE A 330 -1.86 9.39 16.03
N ARG A 331 -1.81 10.72 16.14
CA ARG A 331 -1.75 11.41 17.44
C ARG A 331 -2.86 12.43 17.55
N LEU A 332 -3.48 12.49 18.73
CA LEU A 332 -4.41 13.54 19.12
C LEU A 332 -3.67 14.57 20.00
N LEU A 333 -3.47 15.78 19.50
CA LEU A 333 -2.65 16.81 20.16
C LEU A 333 -3.42 18.12 20.36
N ASP A 334 -3.03 18.90 21.35
CA ASP A 334 -3.51 20.27 21.49
C ASP A 334 -2.90 21.18 20.40
N PRO A 335 -3.62 22.22 19.95
CA PRO A 335 -3.03 23.24 19.10
C PRO A 335 -1.89 23.94 19.84
N PRO A 336 -0.86 24.44 19.12
CA PRO A 336 0.24 25.14 19.75
C PRO A 336 -0.25 26.42 20.44
N PRO A 337 0.35 26.81 21.59
CA PRO A 337 0.22 28.19 22.06
C PRO A 337 0.88 29.13 21.05
N PRO A 338 0.61 30.44 21.07
CA PRO A 338 1.35 31.40 20.26
C PRO A 338 2.84 31.41 20.62
N PHE A 339 3.70 30.65 19.91
CA PHE A 339 5.12 30.51 20.24
C PHE A 339 6.07 30.99 19.14
N LEU A 340 5.49 31.44 18.03
CA LEU A 340 6.20 31.88 16.84
C LEU A 340 6.04 33.40 16.66
N LEU A 341 7.16 34.09 16.45
CA LEU A 341 7.19 35.50 16.03
C LEU A 341 7.74 35.58 14.60
N ALA A 342 6.91 36.00 13.64
CA ALA A 342 7.29 36.17 12.24
C ALA A 342 7.76 37.61 12.00
N ILE A 343 9.00 37.75 11.53
CA ILE A 343 9.63 39.03 11.20
C ILE A 343 9.60 39.23 9.69
N GLY A 344 9.07 40.38 9.26
CA GLY A 344 8.84 40.70 7.85
C GLY A 344 7.55 40.11 7.28
N CYS A 345 6.59 39.67 8.13
CA CYS A 345 5.35 39.04 7.67
C CYS A 345 4.62 39.87 6.59
N GLY A 346 4.26 39.24 5.47
CA GLY A 346 3.79 39.90 4.26
C GLY A 346 4.92 40.11 3.25
N LEU A 347 5.42 41.34 3.13
CA LEU A 347 6.32 41.71 2.01
C LEU A 347 7.81 41.60 2.33
N GLY A 348 8.21 41.26 3.56
CA GLY A 348 9.63 41.16 3.93
C GLY A 348 10.42 42.45 3.68
N LEU A 349 9.82 43.62 3.85
CA LEU A 349 10.50 44.90 3.63
C LEU A 349 11.59 45.13 4.70
N PRO A 350 12.73 45.76 4.34
CA PRO A 350 13.69 46.25 5.32
C PRO A 350 13.05 47.27 6.29
N ALA A 351 13.60 47.34 7.50
CA ALA A 351 13.17 48.29 8.52
C ALA A 351 13.44 49.74 8.12
N SER A 352 12.50 50.64 8.43
CA SER A 352 12.69 52.10 8.36
C SER A 352 13.15 52.69 9.70
N GLY A 353 13.22 51.87 10.74
CA GLY A 353 13.55 52.25 12.10
C GLY A 353 12.31 52.21 13.00
N GLY A 354 12.42 51.55 14.14
CA GLY A 354 11.32 51.44 15.10
C GLY A 354 11.64 50.55 16.29
N VAL A 355 10.62 50.14 17.01
CA VAL A 355 10.73 49.23 18.16
C VAL A 355 9.72 48.10 17.99
N VAL A 356 10.18 46.87 18.15
CA VAL A 356 9.34 45.67 18.23
C VAL A 356 9.00 45.40 19.69
N ARG A 357 7.72 45.22 20.01
CA ARG A 357 7.19 45.06 21.37
C ARG A 357 6.28 43.86 21.47
N PHE A 358 6.56 42.98 22.42
CA PHE A 358 5.76 41.79 22.71
C PHE A 358 6.08 41.30 24.12
N SER A 359 5.29 40.37 24.65
CA SER A 359 5.58 39.68 25.90
C SER A 359 5.88 38.20 25.67
N ILE A 360 6.70 37.62 26.56
CA ILE A 360 7.02 36.20 26.63
C ILE A 360 6.74 35.75 28.07
N GLU A 361 5.80 34.84 28.29
CA GLU A 361 5.42 34.40 29.66
C GLU A 361 5.17 35.60 30.60
N ASP A 362 4.38 36.58 30.15
CA ASP A 362 4.05 37.84 30.85
C ASP A 362 5.20 38.85 31.02
N GLN A 363 6.42 38.54 30.55
CA GLN A 363 7.54 39.48 30.55
C GLN A 363 7.57 40.31 29.27
N SER A 364 7.33 41.61 29.39
CA SER A 364 7.40 42.54 28.26
C SER A 364 8.83 42.75 27.78
N LEU A 365 9.04 42.64 26.47
CA LEU A 365 10.29 42.89 25.78
C LEU A 365 10.11 43.99 24.73
N GLN A 366 11.07 44.92 24.68
CA GLN A 366 11.13 45.97 23.66
C GLN A 366 12.49 45.95 22.99
N VAL A 367 12.52 45.72 21.67
CA VAL A 367 13.76 45.61 20.90
C VAL A 367 13.79 46.70 19.84
N PRO A 368 14.71 47.69 19.93
CA PRO A 368 14.86 48.68 18.88
C PRO A 368 15.47 48.04 17.63
N VAL A 369 14.86 48.30 16.47
CA VAL A 369 15.31 47.85 15.15
C VAL A 369 15.78 49.06 14.35
N PRO A 370 17.08 49.16 14.00
CA PRO A 370 17.60 50.28 13.21
C PRO A 370 17.07 50.27 11.78
N ALA A 371 17.02 51.47 11.17
CA ALA A 371 16.74 51.61 9.75
C ALA A 371 17.76 50.81 8.90
N GLY A 372 17.29 50.22 7.81
CA GLY A 372 18.07 49.40 6.89
C GLY A 372 18.26 47.94 7.31
N PHE A 373 17.82 47.53 8.50
CA PHE A 373 17.87 46.12 8.89
C PHE A 373 16.97 45.27 7.99
N SER A 374 17.51 44.19 7.42
CA SER A 374 16.68 43.15 6.80
C SER A 374 15.86 42.40 7.84
N PRO A 375 14.77 41.70 7.46
CA PRO A 375 14.03 40.81 8.37
C PRO A 375 14.94 39.84 9.11
N GLU A 376 15.93 39.26 8.42
CA GLU A 376 16.94 38.38 9.01
C GLU A 376 17.80 39.09 10.06
N GLN A 377 18.31 40.30 9.78
CA GLN A 377 19.11 41.07 10.75
C GLN A 377 18.28 41.45 11.99
N ALA A 378 17.03 41.89 11.80
CA ALA A 378 16.10 42.17 12.88
C ALA A 378 15.81 40.91 13.71
N ALA A 379 15.53 39.78 13.06
CA ALA A 379 15.32 38.49 13.70
C ALA A 379 16.53 38.03 14.52
N ARG A 380 17.76 38.19 14.01
CA ARG A 380 18.99 37.88 14.78
C ARG A 380 19.11 38.74 16.04
N ARG A 381 18.75 40.02 15.95
CA ARG A 381 18.80 40.92 17.08
C ARG A 381 17.77 40.53 18.13
N ILE A 382 16.51 40.36 17.72
CA ILE A 382 15.41 40.00 18.62
C ILE A 382 15.69 38.64 19.27
N ALA A 383 16.17 37.65 18.52
CA ALA A 383 16.54 36.34 19.07
C ALA A 383 17.57 36.44 20.21
N ARG A 384 18.61 37.28 20.07
CA ARG A 384 19.62 37.48 21.13
C ARG A 384 19.02 38.08 22.40
N GLU A 385 18.07 39.01 22.28
CA GLU A 385 17.41 39.60 23.44
C GLU A 385 16.51 38.56 24.15
N ILE A 386 15.80 37.74 23.37
CA ILE A 386 15.01 36.62 23.91
C ILE A 386 15.90 35.59 24.62
N GLU A 387 17.05 35.25 24.03
CA GLU A 387 18.04 34.33 24.62
C GLU A 387 18.65 34.90 25.90
N ALA A 388 18.89 36.22 25.95
CA ALA A 388 19.38 36.90 27.16
C ALA A 388 18.37 36.87 28.32
N MET A 389 17.07 36.75 28.02
CA MET A 389 16.02 36.50 29.02
C MET A 389 15.94 35.02 29.47
N GLY A 390 16.79 34.14 28.94
CA GLY A 390 16.87 32.74 29.34
C GLY A 390 15.94 31.80 28.55
N PHE A 391 15.42 32.22 27.40
CA PHE A 391 14.66 31.34 26.50
C PHE A 391 15.57 30.74 25.42
N ARG A 392 15.11 29.66 24.78
CA ARG A 392 15.73 29.10 23.58
C ARG A 392 15.00 29.58 22.34
N VAL A 393 15.72 30.03 21.33
CA VAL A 393 15.13 30.47 20.06
C VAL A 393 15.60 29.58 18.93
N THR A 394 14.67 29.04 18.15
CA THR A 394 14.98 28.46 16.83
C THR A 394 14.61 29.46 15.76
N ARG A 395 15.58 29.81 14.91
CA ARG A 395 15.38 30.67 13.74
C ARG A 395 15.12 29.85 12.48
N SER A 396 14.16 30.27 11.68
CA SER A 396 13.80 29.62 10.41
C SER A 396 13.54 30.68 9.35
N SER A 397 14.38 30.74 8.31
CA SER A 397 14.23 31.68 7.19
C SER A 397 13.38 31.03 6.11
N ASN A 398 12.23 31.62 5.81
CA ASN A 398 11.29 31.10 4.82
C ASN A 398 11.72 31.48 3.40
N ALA A 399 11.07 30.88 2.39
CA ALA A 399 11.22 31.35 1.02
C ALA A 399 10.69 32.79 0.90
N ARG A 400 11.12 33.50 -0.15
CA ARG A 400 10.56 34.80 -0.51
C ARG A 400 9.29 34.55 -1.30
N ILE A 401 8.15 35.07 -0.83
CA ILE A 401 6.90 35.04 -1.60
C ILE A 401 7.04 35.85 -2.89
N GLY A 402 6.18 35.60 -3.90
CA GLY A 402 6.23 36.28 -5.20
C GLY A 402 6.41 37.81 -5.13
N PRO A 403 5.53 38.55 -4.40
CA PRO A 403 5.63 40.01 -4.26
C PRO A 403 6.60 40.47 -3.17
N GLY A 404 7.24 39.58 -2.42
CA GLY A 404 8.09 39.92 -1.28
C GLY A 404 9.43 40.52 -1.71
N ALA A 405 9.94 41.50 -0.95
CA ALA A 405 11.26 42.09 -1.16
C ALA A 405 12.37 41.17 -0.63
N LEU A 406 12.22 40.62 0.57
CA LEU A 406 13.16 39.70 1.20
C LEU A 406 12.41 38.52 1.86
N PRO A 407 13.13 37.43 2.20
CA PRO A 407 12.60 36.35 3.04
C PRO A 407 12.01 36.82 4.37
N GLU A 408 10.90 36.18 4.78
CA GLU A 408 10.41 36.25 6.14
C GLU A 408 11.23 35.34 7.07
N VAL A 409 11.34 35.72 8.34
CA VAL A 409 12.08 34.91 9.33
C VAL A 409 11.23 34.65 10.55
N ASP A 410 11.03 33.38 10.87
CA ASP A 410 10.30 32.95 12.06
C ASP A 410 11.26 32.73 13.23
N LEU A 411 10.87 33.26 14.40
CA LEU A 411 11.49 32.98 15.70
C LEU A 411 10.54 32.09 16.50
N MET A 412 10.88 30.80 16.63
CA MET A 412 10.16 29.88 17.52
C MET A 412 10.81 29.95 18.90
N VAL A 413 10.02 30.27 19.92
CA VAL A 413 10.52 30.51 21.28
C VAL A 413 10.11 29.37 22.21
N PHE A 414 11.09 28.81 22.90
CA PHE A 414 10.93 27.69 23.82
C PHE A 414 11.50 28.02 25.20
N ARG A 415 10.90 27.45 26.23
CA ARG A 415 11.50 27.36 27.56
C ARG A 415 12.73 26.45 27.53
N GLN A 416 13.54 26.49 28.58
CA GLN A 416 14.75 25.65 28.67
C GLN A 416 14.46 24.15 28.70
N ASP A 417 13.28 23.76 29.19
CA ASP A 417 12.80 22.37 29.17
C ASP A 417 12.30 21.90 27.78
N GLY A 418 12.32 22.78 26.78
CA GLY A 418 11.89 22.49 25.40
C GLY A 418 10.40 22.72 25.14
N THR A 419 9.61 23.10 26.15
CA THR A 419 8.19 23.45 25.94
C THR A 419 8.03 24.80 25.25
N PRO A 420 6.98 25.03 24.44
CA PRO A 420 6.79 26.29 23.73
C PRO A 420 6.44 27.42 24.70
N ALA A 421 7.09 28.58 24.54
CA ALA A 421 6.80 29.77 25.33
C ALA A 421 5.66 30.57 24.69
N HIS A 422 4.75 31.11 25.50
CA HIS A 422 3.62 31.92 25.07
C HIS A 422 4.06 33.36 24.77
N LEU A 423 3.78 33.79 23.55
CA LEU A 423 4.03 35.11 23.01
C LEU A 423 2.72 35.89 22.87
N ALA A 424 2.71 37.15 23.31
CA ALA A 424 1.56 38.02 23.12
C ALA A 424 1.98 39.44 22.74
N SER A 425 1.05 40.17 22.13
CA SER A 425 1.17 41.63 22.00
C SER A 425 1.04 42.26 23.38
N VAL A 426 1.82 43.31 23.64
CA VAL A 426 1.61 44.16 24.82
C VAL A 426 0.27 44.88 24.66
N GLN A 427 -0.58 44.87 25.69
CA GLN A 427 -1.95 45.36 25.60
C GLN A 427 -1.98 46.84 25.20
N GLY A 428 -2.76 47.17 24.15
CA GLY A 428 -2.92 48.53 23.65
C GLY A 428 -1.77 49.06 22.79
N GLU A 429 -0.72 48.26 22.57
CA GLU A 429 0.44 48.66 21.76
C GLU A 429 0.57 47.79 20.50
N PRO A 430 0.96 48.38 19.35
CA PRO A 430 1.26 47.59 18.16
C PRO A 430 2.55 46.76 18.37
N LEU A 431 2.62 45.59 17.74
CA LEU A 431 3.81 44.71 17.79
C LEU A 431 5.08 45.39 17.27
N THR A 432 4.94 46.37 16.39
CA THR A 432 6.04 47.15 15.83
C THR A 432 5.58 48.59 15.60
N THR A 433 6.45 49.56 15.89
CA THR A 433 6.26 50.96 15.45
C THR A 433 6.96 51.26 14.14
N ASP A 434 7.67 50.30 13.57
CA ASP A 434 8.28 50.45 12.25
C ASP A 434 7.17 50.38 11.19
N PRO A 435 7.00 51.42 10.34
CA PRO A 435 5.93 51.45 9.34
C PRO A 435 6.16 50.48 8.17
N THR A 436 7.36 49.90 8.04
CA THR A 436 7.76 49.04 6.92
C THR A 436 8.05 47.60 7.33
N LEU A 437 8.70 47.39 8.47
CA LEU A 437 8.97 46.06 8.98
C LEU A 437 7.75 45.53 9.76
N ALA A 438 6.92 44.75 9.08
CA ALA A 438 5.82 44.04 9.70
C ALA A 438 6.33 42.93 10.63
N VAL A 439 5.68 42.79 11.79
CA VAL A 439 5.95 41.73 12.77
C VAL A 439 4.63 41.13 13.22
N CYS A 440 4.54 39.80 13.19
CA CYS A 440 3.33 39.06 13.50
C CYS A 440 3.60 38.01 14.57
N VAL A 441 2.68 37.86 15.53
CA VAL A 441 2.66 36.70 16.43
C VAL A 441 1.82 35.61 15.78
N GLY A 442 2.39 34.43 15.63
CA GLY A 442 1.74 33.25 15.12
C GLY A 442 0.66 32.76 16.08
N ARG A 443 -0.56 32.62 15.56
CA ARG A 443 -1.72 32.11 16.29
C ARG A 443 -2.47 31.15 15.39
N VAL A 444 -2.92 30.05 15.98
CA VAL A 444 -3.78 29.06 15.31
C VAL A 444 -5.17 29.21 15.90
N ASP A 445 -6.16 29.55 15.06
CA ASP A 445 -7.56 29.62 15.44
C ASP A 445 -8.42 28.76 14.50
N PHE A 446 -8.78 27.59 14.98
CA PHE A 446 -9.62 26.66 14.25
C PHE A 446 -11.09 27.08 14.16
N ALA A 447 -11.55 28.08 14.90
CA ALA A 447 -12.96 28.49 14.91
C ALA A 447 -13.42 29.09 13.57
N GLN A 448 -12.50 29.71 12.82
CA GLN A 448 -12.80 30.34 11.52
C GLN A 448 -12.24 29.54 10.33
N GLY A 449 -11.65 28.38 10.59
CA GLY A 449 -10.84 27.63 9.63
C GLY A 449 -9.42 28.18 9.53
N LEU A 450 -8.48 27.33 9.14
CA LEU A 450 -7.07 27.69 9.00
C LEU A 450 -6.88 28.63 7.82
N ARG A 451 -6.18 29.75 8.00
CA ARG A 451 -5.81 30.61 6.87
C ARG A 451 -4.83 29.87 5.97
N HIS A 452 -5.23 29.77 4.71
CA HIS A 452 -4.52 28.99 3.71
C HIS A 452 -3.71 29.88 2.77
N PHE A 453 -2.62 29.35 2.20
CA PHE A 453 -1.85 30.11 1.21
C PHE A 453 -2.57 30.22 -0.15
N LEU A 454 -2.10 31.15 -0.96
CA LEU A 454 -2.40 31.30 -2.38
C LEU A 454 -1.19 30.83 -3.21
N ASP A 455 -1.35 30.72 -4.52
CA ASP A 455 -0.28 30.22 -5.40
C ASP A 455 1.01 31.07 -5.33
N LEU A 456 0.91 32.35 -4.94
CA LEU A 456 2.03 33.28 -4.86
C LEU A 456 2.86 33.16 -3.56
N ASP A 457 2.31 32.52 -2.53
CA ASP A 457 2.93 32.34 -1.21
C ASP A 457 2.96 30.89 -0.74
N SER A 458 2.58 29.92 -1.58
CA SER A 458 2.66 28.46 -1.33
C SER A 458 4.03 27.98 -0.84
N MET A 459 5.11 28.51 -1.42
CA MET A 459 6.48 28.17 -1.02
C MET A 459 6.85 28.63 0.40
N THR A 460 6.02 29.46 1.04
CA THR A 460 6.27 29.98 2.38
C THR A 460 5.20 29.51 3.36
N GLY A 461 3.95 29.36 2.91
CA GLY A 461 2.80 29.17 3.76
C GLY A 461 2.46 30.42 4.57
N THR A 462 1.27 30.45 5.16
CA THR A 462 0.82 31.54 6.02
C THR A 462 1.52 31.48 7.39
N VAL A 463 1.54 32.60 8.13
CA VAL A 463 2.08 32.62 9.50
C VAL A 463 1.33 31.62 10.41
N GLU A 464 0.04 31.44 10.19
CA GLU A 464 -0.80 30.51 10.95
C GLU A 464 -0.43 29.05 10.66
N GLU A 465 -0.32 28.66 9.38
CA GLU A 465 0.15 27.33 8.96
C GLU A 465 1.54 27.01 9.51
N ARG A 466 2.49 27.94 9.38
CA ARG A 466 3.85 27.75 9.90
C ARG A 466 3.85 27.59 11.41
N THR A 467 2.98 28.28 12.12
CA THR A 467 2.83 28.11 13.58
C THR A 467 2.32 26.71 13.90
N LEU A 468 1.32 26.23 13.18
CA LEU A 468 0.77 24.88 13.35
C LEU A 468 1.78 23.78 12.99
N LEU A 469 2.36 23.87 11.80
CA LEU A 469 3.18 22.81 11.22
C LEU A 469 4.57 22.71 11.89
N LYS A 470 5.22 23.84 12.20
CA LYS A 470 6.52 23.82 12.90
C LYS A 470 6.41 23.35 14.35
N TRP A 471 5.20 23.33 14.92
CA TRP A 471 4.95 22.70 16.21
C TRP A 471 4.95 21.18 16.13
N PHE A 472 4.43 20.62 15.04
CA PHE A 472 4.32 19.17 14.86
C PHE A 472 5.53 18.54 14.13
N ASP A 473 6.32 19.35 13.45
CA ASP A 473 7.56 18.97 12.76
C ASP A 473 8.54 18.26 13.70
N ASP A 474 8.91 17.01 13.39
CA ASP A 474 9.95 16.29 14.13
C ASP A 474 11.36 16.54 13.59
N ARG A 475 11.47 17.34 12.53
CA ARG A 475 12.69 17.71 11.81
C ARG A 475 13.38 16.52 11.13
N ASP A 476 12.76 15.34 11.08
CA ASP A 476 13.25 14.24 10.27
C ASP A 476 12.82 14.47 8.81
N PRO A 477 13.76 14.76 7.90
CA PRO A 477 13.41 14.97 6.49
C PRO A 477 12.85 13.71 5.83
N ARG A 478 12.83 12.54 6.48
CA ARG A 478 12.31 11.27 5.96
C ARG A 478 10.88 10.98 6.41
N THR A 479 10.31 11.82 7.27
CA THR A 479 8.92 11.69 7.72
C THR A 479 8.00 12.48 6.79
N LEU A 480 6.87 11.86 6.44
CA LEU A 480 5.71 12.50 5.84
C LEU A 480 4.75 12.85 6.97
N ASP A 481 4.46 14.14 7.13
CA ASP A 481 3.58 14.63 8.18
C ASP A 481 2.24 15.08 7.60
N ALA A 482 1.14 14.48 8.06
CA ALA A 482 -0.21 14.92 7.74
C ALA A 482 -0.85 15.55 8.98
N VAL A 483 -1.45 16.72 8.81
CA VAL A 483 -2.24 17.37 9.86
C VAL A 483 -3.64 17.59 9.35
N PHE A 484 -4.62 17.08 10.10
CA PHE A 484 -6.01 17.28 9.77
C PHE A 484 -6.54 18.56 10.40
N ILE A 485 -7.36 19.29 9.67
CA ILE A 485 -7.90 20.58 10.11
C ILE A 485 -9.42 20.59 9.92
N PRO A 486 -10.16 21.40 10.69
CA PRO A 486 -11.63 21.36 10.64
C PRO A 486 -12.18 21.97 9.36
N ALA A 487 -11.51 23.00 8.85
CA ALA A 487 -11.75 23.63 7.56
C ALA A 487 -10.54 24.50 7.18
N PHE A 488 -10.32 24.71 5.89
CA PHE A 488 -9.63 25.92 5.41
C PHE A 488 -10.57 27.14 5.51
N GLY A 489 -9.99 28.33 5.72
CA GLY A 489 -10.74 29.58 5.88
C GLY A 489 -11.67 29.91 4.70
N ARG A 490 -12.61 30.84 4.92
CA ARG A 490 -13.71 31.12 3.96
C ARG A 490 -13.20 31.50 2.56
N GLY A 491 -13.70 30.80 1.53
CA GLY A 491 -13.76 31.31 0.14
C GLY A 491 -13.16 30.44 -0.97
N GLY A 492 -12.47 29.33 -0.66
CA GLY A 492 -11.66 28.62 -1.67
C GLY A 492 -12.12 27.24 -2.15
N GLY A 493 -13.04 26.56 -1.45
CA GLY A 493 -13.39 25.16 -1.77
C GLY A 493 -12.23 24.17 -1.65
N ARG A 494 -11.09 24.61 -1.09
CA ARG A 494 -9.88 23.81 -0.90
C ARG A 494 -10.10 22.75 0.15
N ILE A 495 -9.61 21.54 -0.11
CA ILE A 495 -9.75 20.40 0.81
C ILE A 495 -8.42 19.75 1.20
N GLY A 496 -7.32 20.15 0.58
CA GLY A 496 -5.97 19.72 0.94
C GLY A 496 -4.92 20.72 0.46
N GLU A 497 -3.78 20.72 1.14
CA GLU A 497 -2.57 21.47 0.76
C GLU A 497 -1.31 20.67 1.07
N SER A 498 -0.27 20.87 0.27
CA SER A 498 0.99 20.14 0.37
C SER A 498 2.19 21.07 0.34
N PHE A 499 3.19 20.77 1.18
CA PHE A 499 4.47 21.46 1.24
C PHE A 499 5.56 20.54 0.71
N ILE A 500 6.02 20.82 -0.51
CA ILE A 500 6.94 19.95 -1.27
C ILE A 500 8.41 20.37 -1.15
N GLY A 501 9.32 19.49 -1.58
CA GLY A 501 10.76 19.71 -1.44
C GLY A 501 11.31 20.79 -2.37
N THR A 502 10.85 20.84 -3.63
CA THR A 502 11.35 21.79 -4.65
C THR A 502 11.13 23.25 -4.31
N ASP A 503 10.15 23.55 -3.46
CA ASP A 503 9.76 24.93 -3.14
C ASP A 503 10.78 25.65 -2.25
N ARG A 504 11.77 24.90 -1.73
CA ARG A 504 12.76 25.40 -0.76
C ARG A 504 12.10 26.03 0.47
N SER A 505 10.85 25.64 0.74
CA SER A 505 10.11 26.02 1.91
C SER A 505 10.78 25.47 3.16
N THR A 506 10.56 26.14 4.28
CA THR A 506 10.96 25.62 5.59
C THR A 506 10.03 24.51 6.07
N LEU A 507 8.82 24.47 5.51
CA LEU A 507 7.88 23.38 5.63
C LEU A 507 8.13 22.44 4.45
N ARG A 508 8.32 21.16 4.71
CA ARG A 508 8.54 20.18 3.64
C ARG A 508 8.04 18.81 4.09
N ASN A 509 7.61 18.01 3.13
CA ASN A 509 7.07 16.69 3.37
C ASN A 509 5.84 16.72 4.30
N MET A 510 5.07 17.80 4.22
CA MET A 510 3.91 18.05 5.07
C MET A 510 2.67 18.23 4.23
N VAL A 511 1.54 17.74 4.73
CA VAL A 511 0.23 17.90 4.12
C VAL A 511 -0.78 18.36 5.16
N LEU A 512 -1.66 19.26 4.73
CA LEU A 512 -2.84 19.69 5.47
C LEU A 512 -4.06 19.10 4.77
N VAL A 513 -4.98 18.52 5.52
CA VAL A 513 -6.23 17.97 4.94
C VAL A 513 -7.44 18.47 5.71
N ASP A 514 -8.39 19.04 4.96
CA ASP A 514 -9.66 19.51 5.46
C ASP A 514 -10.58 18.33 5.81
N ARG A 515 -11.28 18.43 6.93
CA ARG A 515 -12.32 17.48 7.35
C ARG A 515 -13.32 17.16 6.25
N VAL A 516 -13.73 18.12 5.42
CA VAL A 516 -14.65 17.88 4.29
C VAL A 516 -14.04 16.88 3.31
N GLY A 517 -12.76 17.05 2.96
CA GLY A 517 -12.04 16.10 2.10
C GLY A 517 -11.97 14.70 2.70
N LEU A 518 -11.77 14.60 4.02
CA LEU A 518 -11.76 13.32 4.73
C LEU A 518 -13.14 12.66 4.78
N SER A 519 -14.20 13.46 4.96
CA SER A 519 -15.59 12.97 5.04
C SER A 519 -16.10 12.39 3.72
N ALA A 520 -15.55 12.83 2.58
CA ALA A 520 -15.80 12.22 1.29
C ALA A 520 -15.10 10.84 1.12
N SER A 521 -14.17 10.49 2.01
CA SER A 521 -13.54 9.17 2.14
C SER A 521 -13.08 8.59 0.79
N ASN A 522 -13.49 7.36 0.47
CA ASN A 522 -13.17 6.63 -0.77
C ASN A 522 -13.58 7.38 -2.05
N ALA A 523 -14.41 8.42 -1.97
CA ALA A 523 -14.71 9.23 -3.14
C ALA A 523 -13.57 10.21 -3.47
N SER A 524 -12.94 10.86 -2.49
CA SER A 524 -11.97 11.94 -2.74
C SER A 524 -10.51 11.51 -2.67
N HIS A 525 -10.18 10.53 -1.81
CA HIS A 525 -8.79 10.13 -1.53
C HIS A 525 -7.83 11.31 -1.28
N THR A 526 -8.32 12.39 -0.63
CA THR A 526 -7.58 13.65 -0.50
C THR A 526 -6.21 13.48 0.15
N LEU A 527 -6.11 12.70 1.24
CA LEU A 527 -4.79 12.43 1.84
C LEU A 527 -3.82 11.77 0.85
N ALA A 528 -4.28 10.81 0.05
CA ALA A 528 -3.44 10.14 -0.93
C ALA A 528 -2.97 11.09 -2.04
N HIS A 529 -3.84 12.01 -2.45
CA HIS A 529 -3.56 13.07 -3.42
C HIS A 529 -2.51 14.05 -2.89
N GLU A 530 -2.68 14.59 -1.70
CA GLU A 530 -1.71 15.51 -1.10
C GLU A 530 -0.34 14.84 -0.88
N LEU A 531 -0.34 13.59 -0.42
CA LEU A 531 0.89 12.81 -0.36
C LEU A 531 1.54 12.64 -1.74
N GLY A 532 0.77 12.68 -2.82
CA GLY A 532 1.29 12.67 -4.18
C GLY A 532 2.03 13.93 -4.58
N HIS A 533 1.57 15.11 -4.19
CA HIS A 533 2.35 16.34 -4.40
C HIS A 533 3.74 16.24 -3.76
N VAL A 534 3.80 15.69 -2.54
CA VAL A 534 5.06 15.45 -1.84
C VAL A 534 5.89 14.36 -2.50
N LEU A 535 5.32 13.17 -2.72
CA LEU A 535 6.06 12.00 -3.21
C LEU A 535 6.55 12.16 -4.65
N LEU A 536 5.79 12.90 -5.47
CA LEU A 536 6.14 13.20 -6.85
C LEU A 536 6.94 14.50 -7.00
N ASP A 537 6.99 15.33 -5.95
CA ASP A 537 7.58 16.66 -5.94
C ASP A 537 7.01 17.50 -7.11
N VAL A 538 5.70 17.73 -7.07
CA VAL A 538 4.92 18.44 -8.10
C VAL A 538 4.02 19.51 -7.45
N PRO A 539 4.17 20.81 -7.77
CA PRO A 539 3.41 21.89 -7.15
C PRO A 539 2.00 22.14 -7.75
N GLY A 540 1.55 21.34 -8.72
CA GLY A 540 0.25 21.51 -9.39
C GLY A 540 -0.28 20.21 -9.96
N HIS A 541 -1.32 20.29 -10.79
CA HIS A 541 -2.04 19.14 -11.30
C HIS A 541 -1.76 18.91 -12.80
N PRO A 542 -1.82 17.66 -13.29
CA PRO A 542 -1.61 17.36 -14.71
C PRO A 542 -2.63 18.03 -15.65
N ASP A 543 -3.84 18.27 -15.18
CA ASP A 543 -4.98 18.84 -15.92
C ASP A 543 -4.99 20.38 -15.95
N ASP A 544 -4.23 21.06 -15.08
CA ASP A 544 -4.04 22.52 -15.12
C ASP A 544 -3.61 23.02 -16.51
N TYR A 545 -2.95 22.14 -17.29
CA TYR A 545 -2.51 22.39 -18.66
C TYR A 545 -2.80 21.21 -19.61
N GLY A 546 -3.59 20.24 -19.17
CA GLY A 546 -3.75 18.91 -19.81
C GLY A 546 -5.19 18.52 -20.07
N LEU A 547 -5.41 17.25 -20.40
CA LEU A 547 -6.75 16.67 -20.50
C LEU A 547 -7.21 16.26 -19.10
N ASP A 548 -8.33 16.85 -18.68
CA ASP A 548 -9.08 16.46 -17.48
C ASP A 548 -9.37 14.95 -17.52
N THR A 549 -8.82 14.23 -16.55
CA THR A 549 -8.92 12.78 -16.40
C THR A 549 -9.28 12.46 -14.95
N PRO A 550 -10.55 12.62 -14.57
CA PRO A 550 -10.95 12.64 -13.17
C PRO A 550 -10.64 11.35 -12.41
N THR A 551 -10.41 10.23 -13.09
CA THR A 551 -10.03 8.96 -12.44
C THR A 551 -8.56 8.87 -12.03
N LEU A 552 -7.71 9.82 -12.43
CA LEU A 552 -6.32 9.90 -11.99
C LEU A 552 -6.24 10.52 -10.59
N LEU A 553 -5.35 10.01 -9.75
CA LEU A 553 -5.21 10.49 -8.38
C LEU A 553 -4.80 11.97 -8.33
N MET A 554 -3.89 12.39 -9.21
CA MET A 554 -3.28 13.72 -9.16
C MET A 554 -4.06 14.80 -9.93
N ASP A 555 -5.23 14.48 -10.44
CA ASP A 555 -6.09 15.45 -11.14
C ASP A 555 -6.67 16.49 -10.15
N SER A 556 -6.81 17.75 -10.57
CA SER A 556 -7.32 18.83 -9.71
C SER A 556 -8.77 18.58 -9.27
N ASP A 557 -9.55 17.92 -10.13
CA ASP A 557 -10.94 17.55 -9.86
C ASP A 557 -11.05 16.15 -9.23
N ALA A 558 -9.94 15.49 -8.90
CA ALA A 558 -9.95 14.18 -8.24
C ALA A 558 -10.65 14.22 -6.88
N ALA A 559 -10.79 15.41 -6.30
CA ALA A 559 -11.60 15.69 -5.11
C ALA A 559 -13.12 15.59 -5.35
N ASN A 560 -13.58 15.64 -6.60
CA ASN A 560 -14.99 15.69 -6.95
C ASN A 560 -15.65 14.32 -6.70
N ALA A 561 -16.62 14.30 -5.79
CA ALA A 561 -17.39 13.10 -5.46
C ALA A 561 -18.30 12.61 -6.61
N SER A 562 -18.53 13.42 -7.65
CA SER A 562 -19.25 12.98 -8.86
C SER A 562 -18.37 12.23 -9.85
N SER A 563 -17.05 12.28 -9.68
CA SER A 563 -16.10 11.55 -10.51
C SER A 563 -16.11 10.08 -10.10
N PHE A 564 -17.01 9.31 -10.73
CA PHE A 564 -17.19 7.89 -10.43
C PHE A 564 -16.02 7.05 -10.94
N GLY A 565 -15.33 6.35 -10.04
CA GLY A 565 -14.37 5.31 -10.39
C GLY A 565 -13.20 5.21 -9.43
N PRO A 566 -12.51 4.05 -9.39
CA PRO A 566 -11.32 3.87 -8.58
C PRO A 566 -10.21 4.81 -9.02
N ARG A 567 -9.56 5.48 -8.05
CA ARG A 567 -8.46 6.41 -8.32
C ARG A 567 -7.21 5.65 -8.77
N ARG A 568 -6.52 6.19 -9.77
CA ARG A 568 -5.38 5.53 -10.44
C ARG A 568 -4.10 6.35 -10.37
N LEU A 569 -2.98 5.63 -10.29
CA LEU A 569 -1.65 6.16 -10.52
C LEU A 569 -1.11 5.57 -11.82
N ARG A 570 -0.59 6.42 -12.71
CA ARG A 570 0.02 5.96 -13.96
C ARG A 570 1.42 5.41 -13.68
N ILE A 571 1.98 4.71 -14.67
CA ILE A 571 3.36 4.23 -14.58
C ILE A 571 4.34 5.40 -14.42
N GLU A 572 4.09 6.51 -15.10
CA GLU A 572 4.92 7.72 -15.04
C GLU A 572 4.91 8.34 -13.63
N ASP A 573 3.77 8.28 -12.93
CA ASP A 573 3.66 8.75 -11.56
C ASP A 573 4.50 7.86 -10.64
N CYS A 574 4.45 6.53 -10.80
CA CYS A 574 5.30 5.60 -10.04
C CYS A 574 6.80 5.79 -10.33
N GLU A 575 7.17 6.05 -11.58
CA GLU A 575 8.55 6.33 -11.97
C GLU A 575 9.06 7.65 -11.40
N ARG A 576 8.22 8.70 -11.42
CA ARG A 576 8.55 9.98 -10.83
C ARG A 576 8.69 9.87 -9.32
N MET A 577 7.76 9.17 -8.65
CA MET A 577 7.88 8.86 -7.21
C MET A 577 9.20 8.16 -6.91
N TRP A 578 9.57 7.14 -7.71
CA TRP A 578 10.84 6.43 -7.51
C TRP A 578 12.05 7.37 -7.64
N GLN A 579 12.00 8.30 -8.59
CA GLN A 579 13.06 9.27 -8.82
C GLN A 579 13.18 10.31 -7.69
N GLN A 580 12.06 10.87 -7.24
CA GLN A 580 12.04 12.02 -6.31
C GLN A 580 12.04 11.59 -4.84
N SER A 581 11.45 10.44 -4.53
CA SER A 581 11.24 9.98 -3.15
C SER A 581 11.83 8.60 -2.88
N GLY A 582 12.24 7.87 -3.91
CA GLY A 582 12.77 6.52 -3.79
C GLY A 582 14.16 6.42 -3.15
N PRO A 583 14.74 5.21 -3.09
CA PRO A 583 15.96 4.93 -2.31
C PRO A 583 17.21 5.70 -2.75
N ARG A 584 17.20 6.29 -3.95
CA ARG A 584 18.32 7.04 -4.54
C ARG A 584 18.06 8.55 -4.59
N ALA A 585 16.93 9.02 -4.06
CA ALA A 585 16.61 10.43 -3.99
C ALA A 585 17.55 11.17 -3.01
N PRO A 586 17.76 12.50 -3.17
CA PRO A 586 18.51 13.30 -2.20
C PRO A 586 17.97 13.18 -0.78
N VAL A 587 16.64 13.13 -0.66
CA VAL A 587 15.93 12.83 0.57
C VAL A 587 15.06 11.60 0.30
N ALA A 588 15.55 10.42 0.69
CA ALA A 588 14.82 9.17 0.53
C ALA A 588 13.66 9.09 1.53
N LEU A 589 12.48 9.57 1.12
CA LEU A 589 11.21 9.40 1.85
C LEU A 589 10.75 7.94 1.86
N LEU A 590 11.17 7.18 0.84
CA LEU A 590 10.80 5.79 0.64
C LEU A 590 12.05 4.91 0.65
N ARG A 591 11.98 3.85 1.45
CA ARG A 591 13.05 2.85 1.55
C ARG A 591 12.61 1.50 0.99
N PRO A 592 13.54 0.67 0.45
CA PRO A 592 13.21 -0.69 0.05
C PRO A 592 12.62 -1.48 1.22
N TRP A 593 11.56 -2.24 0.96
CA TRP A 593 10.94 -3.13 1.93
C TRP A 593 10.74 -4.52 1.32
N PRO A 594 11.78 -5.36 1.27
CA PRO A 594 11.74 -6.60 0.49
C PRO A 594 10.65 -7.56 0.95
N PHE A 595 10.20 -8.42 0.03
CA PHE A 595 9.32 -9.53 0.38
C PHE A 595 9.90 -10.35 1.53
N GLN A 596 9.02 -10.76 2.44
CA GLN A 596 9.34 -11.64 3.57
C GLN A 596 8.65 -12.97 3.32
N PRO A 597 9.05 -14.09 3.92
CA PRO A 597 8.29 -15.34 3.86
C PRO A 597 6.80 -15.10 4.09
N LEU A 598 5.92 -15.75 3.32
CA LEU A 598 4.48 -15.68 3.60
C LEU A 598 4.19 -16.66 4.73
N SER A 599 3.64 -16.15 5.81
CA SER A 599 2.95 -17.04 6.75
C SER A 599 1.74 -17.63 6.00
N LYS A 600 1.59 -18.94 6.07
CA LYS A 600 0.53 -19.68 5.37
C LYS A 600 -0.66 -19.95 6.28
#